data_AF-A0A661ZYN2-F1
#
_entry.id   AF-A0A661ZYN2-F1
#
_cell.length_a   1.000
_cell.length_b   1.000
_cell.length_c   1.000
_cell.angle_alpha   90.00
_cell.angle_beta   90.00
_cell.angle_gamma   90.00
#
_symmetry.space_group_name_H-M   'P 1'
#
loop_
_entity.id
_entity.type
_entity.pdbx_description
1 polymer ?
#
loop_
_entity_poly.entity_id
_entity_poly.type
_entity_poly.pdbx_seq_one_letter_code
_entity_poly.pdbx_strand_id
1 'polypeptide(L)' 'MKKMTITIVVMLLIFGSIFAQTPKAEDILKKVDAVVNAPQDQEILLKMILTDKAGNEKIRE' A
#
# COMPACT_ATOMS: atom_id res chain seq x y z
N MET A 1 -37.12 15.44 17.52
CA MET A 1 -36.41 14.97 16.30
C MET A 1 -34.99 15.51 16.20
N LYS A 2 -34.75 16.83 16.23
CA LYS A 2 -33.39 17.42 16.10
C LYS A 2 -32.35 16.89 17.11
N LYS A 3 -32.74 16.69 18.39
CA LYS A 3 -31.87 16.12 19.43
C LYS A 3 -31.44 14.67 19.11
N MET A 4 -32.35 13.87 18.57
CA MET A 4 -32.09 12.49 18.17
C MET A 4 -31.14 12.43 16.97
N THR A 5 -31.29 13.34 16.01
CA THR A 5 -30.37 13.47 14.87
C THR A 5 -28.95 13.82 15.33
N ILE A 6 -28.81 14.75 16.28
CA ILE A 6 -27.50 15.13 16.83
C ILE A 6 -26.85 13.94 17.55
N THR A 7 -27.60 13.19 18.36
CA THR A 7 -27.09 12.01 19.05
C THR A 7 -26.59 10.93 18.08
N ILE A 8 -27.32 10.69 16.99
CA ILE A 8 -26.92 9.71 15.96
C ILE A 8 -25.64 10.15 15.25
N VAL A 9 -25.52 11.44 14.91
CA VAL A 9 -24.32 11.96 14.23
C VAL A 9 -23.10 11.87 15.15
N VAL A 10 -23.23 12.22 16.42
CA VAL A 10 -22.14 12.10 17.40
C VAL A 10 -21.74 10.64 17.60
N MET A 11 -22.71 9.73 17.67
CA MET A 11 -22.44 8.30 17.76
C MET A 11 -21.65 7.80 16.55
N LEU A 12 -22.05 8.16 15.33
CA LEU A 12 -21.38 7.75 14.10
C LEU A 12 -19.90 8.22 14.04
N LEU A 13 -19.62 9.43 14.53
CA LEU A 13 -18.27 10.00 14.55
C LEU A 13 -17.33 9.27 15.53
N ILE A 14 -17.86 8.74 16.63
CA ILE A 14 -17.06 8.02 17.64
C ILE A 14 -16.70 6.60 17.16
N PHE A 15 -17.60 5.92 16.45
CA PHE A 15 -17.35 4.56 15.97
C PHE A 15 -16.57 4.49 14.65
N GLY A 16 -16.47 5.59 13.90
CA GLY A 16 -15.78 5.63 12.60
C GLY A 16 -14.26 5.43 12.65
N SER A 17 -13.62 5.71 13.79
CA SER A 17 -12.16 5.58 13.96
C SER A 17 -11.69 4.16 14.32
N ILE A 18 -12.61 3.28 14.72
CA ILE A 18 -12.29 1.92 15.20
C ILE A 18 -11.93 0.97 14.05
N PHE A 19 -12.35 1.30 12.83
CA PHE A 19 -12.13 0.48 11.62
C PHE A 19 -10.95 0.92 10.76
N ALA A 20 -10.15 1.89 11.22
CA ALA A 20 -8.87 2.21 10.57
C ALA A 20 -7.83 1.12 10.91
N GLN A 21 -8.04 -0.08 10.36
CA GLN A 21 -7.12 -1.19 10.52
C GLN A 21 -5.86 -0.88 9.72
N THR A 22 -4.73 -0.70 10.41
CA THR A 22 -3.42 -0.67 9.76
C THR A 22 -3.25 -1.98 9.00
N PRO A 23 -2.95 -1.95 7.70
CA PRO A 23 -2.79 -3.19 6.95
C PRO A 23 -1.66 -4.01 7.57
N LYS A 24 -1.92 -5.28 7.83
CA LYS A 24 -0.88 -6.18 8.34
C LYS A 24 0.17 -6.37 7.24
N ALA A 25 1.41 -6.67 7.64
CA ALA A 25 2.49 -6.95 6.68
C ALA A 25 2.09 -8.03 5.67
N GLU A 26 1.33 -9.04 6.10
CA GLU A 26 0.78 -10.10 5.24
C GLU A 26 -0.18 -9.56 4.17
N ASP A 27 -1.05 -8.62 4.52
CA ASP A 27 -2.03 -8.03 3.58
C ASP A 27 -1.33 -7.16 2.53
N ILE A 28 -0.23 -6.51 2.92
CA ILE A 28 0.62 -5.74 2.00
C ILE A 28 1.30 -6.69 1.02
N LEU A 29 1.91 -7.77 1.50
CA LEU A 29 2.57 -8.78 0.66
C LEU A 29 1.60 -9.39 -0.35
N LYS A 30 0.39 -9.78 0.09
CA LYS A 30 -0.65 -10.33 -0.79
C LYS A 30 -1.03 -9.36 -1.91
N LYS A 31 -1.14 -8.06 -1.61
CA LYS A 31 -1.45 -7.05 -2.63
C LYS A 31 -0.31 -6.82 -3.60
N VAL A 32 0.94 -6.78 -3.12
CA VAL A 32 2.12 -6.64 -3.98
C VAL A 32 2.21 -7.83 -4.94
N ASP A 33 2.06 -9.05 -4.42
CA ASP A 33 2.08 -10.28 -5.20
C ASP A 33 1.03 -10.27 -6.32
N ALA A 34 -0.20 -9.87 -5.99
CA ALA A 34 -1.29 -9.74 -6.94
C ALA A 34 -1.03 -8.72 -8.06
N VAL A 35 -0.16 -7.73 -7.85
CA VAL A 35 0.16 -6.70 -8.87
C VAL A 35 1.38 -7.10 -9.69
N VAL A 36 2.43 -7.59 -9.04
CA VAL A 36 3.69 -7.97 -9.71
C VAL A 36 3.49 -9.20 -10.59
N ASN A 37 2.64 -10.15 -10.17
CA ASN A 37 2.41 -11.41 -10.88
C ASN A 37 1.13 -11.43 -11.72
N ALA A 38 0.30 -10.38 -11.68
CA ALA A 38 -0.89 -10.27 -12.54
C ALA A 38 -0.61 -10.27 -14.05
N PRO A 39 0.48 -9.65 -14.55
CA PRO A 39 0.75 -9.64 -15.98
C PRO A 39 1.24 -11.02 -16.44
N GLN A 40 0.48 -11.68 -17.31
CA GLN A 40 0.83 -13.00 -17.85
C GLN A 40 1.86 -12.92 -18.99
N ASP A 41 1.83 -11.83 -19.77
CA ASP A 41 2.74 -11.60 -20.90
C ASP A 41 3.26 -10.14 -20.86
N GLN A 42 4.51 -9.96 -20.42
CA GLN A 42 5.20 -8.67 -20.46
C GLN A 42 6.64 -8.83 -20.96
N GLU A 43 7.03 -7.95 -21.87
CA GLU A 43 8.44 -7.73 -22.22
C GLU A 43 8.96 -6.59 -21.35
N ILE A 44 9.99 -6.85 -20.54
CA ILE A 44 10.53 -5.90 -19.58
C ILE A 44 11.99 -5.58 -19.96
N LEU A 45 12.29 -4.30 -20.18
CA LEU A 45 13.65 -3.79 -20.30
C LEU A 45 14.12 -3.27 -18.93
N LEU A 46 15.23 -3.79 -18.42
CA LEU A 46 15.72 -3.52 -17.07
C LEU A 46 17.12 -2.90 -17.11
N LYS A 47 17.26 -1.67 -16.61
CA LYS A 47 18.58 -1.09 -16.33
C LYS A 47 18.92 -1.27 -14.86
N MET A 48 19.95 -2.04 -14.56
CA MET A 48 20.47 -2.25 -13.20
C MET A 48 21.72 -1.40 -12.99
N ILE A 49 21.67 -0.50 -12.00
CA ILE A 49 22.82 0.29 -11.56
C ILE A 49 23.26 -0.27 -10.20
N LEU A 50 24.45 -0.86 -10.15
CA LEU A 50 25.06 -1.36 -8.92
C LEU A 50 26.04 -0.31 -8.39
N THR A 51 25.76 0.24 -7.22
CA THR A 51 26.65 1.22 -6.56
C THR A 51 27.31 0.57 -5.35
N ASP A 52 28.64 0.61 -5.29
CA ASP A 52 29.39 0.11 -4.13
C ASP A 52 29.45 1.13 -2.98
N LYS A 53 30.00 0.73 -1.83
CA LYS A 53 30.17 1.60 -0.66
C LYS A 53 31.05 2.83 -0.93
N ALA A 54 31.97 2.74 -1.88
CA ALA A 54 32.84 3.84 -2.29
C ALA A 54 32.18 4.76 -3.33
N GLY A 55 30.95 4.44 -3.77
CA GLY A 55 30.20 5.21 -4.75
C GLY A 55 30.51 4.83 -6.20
N ASN A 56 31.27 3.75 -6.44
CA ASN A 56 31.54 3.31 -7.82
C ASN A 56 30.30 2.64 -8.39
N GLU A 57 29.92 3.03 -9.61
CA GLU A 57 28.75 2.50 -10.30
C GLU A 57 29.14 1.46 -11.36
N LYS A 58 28.32 0.41 -11.47
CA LYS A 58 28.37 -0.57 -12.55
C LYS A 58 26.98 -0.72 -13.16
N ILE A 59 26.86 -0.36 -14.44
CA ILE A 59 25.62 -0.41 -15.20
C ILE A 59 25.49 -1.78 -15.89
N ARG A 60 24.31 -2.38 -15.82
CA ARG A 60 23.89 -3.58 -16.57
C ARG A 60 22.56 -3.27 -17.25
N GLU A 61 22.41 -3.70 -18.49
CA GLU A 61 21.20 -3.58 -19.32
C GLU A 61 20.62 -4.96 -19.60
#